data_AF-A0A0M4E6W0-F1
#
_entry.id   AF-A0A0M4E6W0-F1
#
_cell.length_a   1.000
_cell.length_b   1.000
_cell.length_c   1.000
_cell.angle_alpha   90.00
_cell.angle_beta   90.00
_cell.angle_gamma   90.00
#
_symmetry.space_group_name_H-M   'P 1'
#
loop_
_entity.id
_entity.type
_entity.pdbx_description
1 polymer ?
#
loop_
_entity_poly.entity_id
_entity_poly.type
_entity_poly.pdbx_seq_one_letter_code
_entity_poly.pdbx_strand_id
1 'polypeptide(L)' 'MINAYYAAVGAAENQRREFIKYDHLRRRTKRFPWGNGERSLFHNREVNALTEGYEA' A
#
# COMPACT_ATOMS: atom_id res chain seq x y z
N MET A 1 -22.39 -12.99 1.77
CA MET A 1 -21.85 -12.19 0.64
C MET A 1 -22.40 -10.76 0.61
N ILE A 2 -23.72 -10.56 0.78
CA ILE A 2 -24.35 -9.24 0.67
C ILE A 2 -23.82 -8.21 1.68
N ASN A 3 -23.66 -8.58 2.96
CA ASN A 3 -23.18 -7.65 3.99
C ASN A 3 -21.76 -7.09 3.71
N ALA A 4 -20.85 -7.94 3.23
CA ALA A 4 -19.48 -7.53 2.90
C ALA A 4 -19.44 -6.60 1.68
N TYR A 5 -20.31 -6.84 0.69
CA TYR A 5 -20.44 -5.97 -0.47
C TYR A 5 -20.95 -4.57 -0.07
N TYR A 6 -22.03 -4.49 0.73
CA TYR A 6 -22.52 -3.19 1.23
C TYR A 6 -21.48 -2.45 2.07
N ALA A 7 -20.74 -3.16 2.93
CA ALA A 7 -19.66 -2.57 3.70
C ALA A 7 -18.53 -2.03 2.80
N ALA A 8 -18.11 -2.77 1.77
CA ALA A 8 -17.07 -2.33 0.84
C ALA A 8 -17.50 -1.12 -0.01
N VAL A 9 -18.76 -1.09 -0.46
CA VAL A 9 -19.34 0.04 -1.21
C VAL A 9 -19.44 1.29 -0.32
N GLY A 10 -19.80 1.14 0.95
CA GLY A 10 -19.88 2.25 1.90
C GLY A 10 -18.52 2.75 2.43
N ALA A 11 -17.48 1.92 2.38
CA ALA A 11 -16.15 2.22 2.91
C ALA A 11 -15.18 2.85 1.89
N ALA A 12 -15.71 3.45 0.82
CA ALA A 12 -14.91 4.04 -0.27
C ALA A 12 -13.93 5.14 0.18
N GLU A 13 -14.11 5.71 1.37
CA GLU A 13 -13.25 6.77 1.93
C GLU A 13 -12.46 6.30 3.15
N ASN A 14 -11.69 5.21 3.03
CA ASN A 14 -10.66 4.92 4.03
C ASN A 14 -9.58 6.01 3.93
N GLN A 15 -9.64 7.01 4.83
CA GLN A 15 -8.64 8.07 4.91
C GLN A 15 -7.24 7.45 4.98
N ARG A 16 -6.40 7.85 4.02
CA ARG A 16 -5.00 7.45 3.95
C ARG A 16 -4.33 7.87 5.25
N ARG A 17 -3.85 6.88 6.01
CA ARG A 17 -3.14 7.14 7.27
C ARG A 17 -1.85 7.89 7.00
N GLU A 18 -1.34 8.61 8.00
CA GLU A 18 -0.03 9.24 7.91
C GLU A 18 1.08 8.20 7.74
N PHE A 19 2.12 8.57 6.99
CA PHE A 19 3.25 7.69 6.77
C PHE A 19 4.20 7.75 7.97
N ILE A 20 4.43 6.60 8.62
CA ILE A 20 5.44 6.41 9.65
C ILE A 20 6.42 5.34 9.16
N LYS A 21 7.72 5.68 9.13
CA LYS A 21 8.81 4.81 8.67
C LYS A 21 9.20 3.82 9.76
N TYR A 22 8.38 2.78 9.95
CA TYR A 22 8.70 1.68 10.84
C TYR A 22 9.78 0.78 10.24
N ASP A 23 10.85 0.48 10.99
CA ASP A 23 12.01 -0.30 10.52
C ASP A 23 11.66 -1.73 10.09
N HIS A 24 10.61 -2.31 10.68
CA HIS A 24 10.16 -3.67 10.37
C HIS A 24 9.16 -3.73 9.20
N LEU A 25 8.65 -2.59 8.72
CA LEU A 25 7.76 -2.53 7.57
C LEU A 25 8.54 -2.14 6.31
N ARG A 26 8.01 -2.51 5.13
CA ARG A 26 8.55 -2.10 3.82
C ARG A 26 10.04 -2.44 3.64
N ARG A 27 10.50 -3.49 4.30
CA ARG A 27 11.89 -3.96 4.23
C ARG A 27 12.24 -4.33 2.78
N ARG A 28 13.38 -3.79 2.31
CA ARG A 28 13.94 -4.04 0.97
C ARG A 28 15.41 -4.44 1.11
N THR A 29 15.67 -5.71 1.43
CA THR A 29 17.04 -6.25 1.49
C THR A 29 17.62 -6.53 0.11
N LYS A 30 16.75 -6.88 -0.84
CA LYS A 30 17.06 -7.05 -2.27
C LYS A 30 15.93 -6.45 -3.08
N ARG A 31 16.26 -5.84 -4.22
CA ARG A 31 15.28 -5.30 -5.17
C ARG A 31 14.45 -6.42 -5.81
N PHE A 32 13.19 -6.13 -6.14
CA PHE A 32 12.37 -7.03 -6.94
C PHE A 32 12.90 -7.13 -8.37
N PRO A 33 12.69 -8.28 -9.06
CA PRO A 33 13.19 -8.49 -10.42
C PRO A 33 12.31 -7.85 -11.53
N TRP A 34 11.48 -6.84 -11.20
CA TRP A 34 10.62 -6.14 -12.15
C TRP A 34 10.58 -4.64 -11.87
N GLY A 35 10.23 -3.85 -12.89
CA GLY A 35 10.13 -2.39 -12.79
C GLY A 35 11.42 -1.76 -12.25
N ASN A 36 11.28 -0.83 -11.30
CA ASN A 36 12.39 -0.20 -10.59
C ASN A 36 12.89 -1.01 -9.37
N GLY A 37 12.28 -2.19 -9.13
CA GLY A 37 12.60 -3.08 -8.02
C GLY A 37 12.06 -2.65 -6.65
N GLU A 38 11.27 -1.57 -6.56
CA GLU A 38 10.76 -1.04 -5.30
C GLU A 38 9.29 -1.41 -5.03
N ARG A 39 8.48 -1.43 -6.09
CA ARG A 39 7.05 -1.76 -6.05
C ARG A 39 6.81 -3.27 -5.99
N SER A 40 5.93 -3.70 -5.08
CA SER A 40 5.47 -5.09 -5.01
C SER A 40 4.64 -5.47 -6.25
N LEU A 41 4.41 -6.77 -6.47
CA LEU A 41 3.63 -7.26 -7.61
C LEU A 41 2.22 -6.67 -7.67
N PHE A 42 1.51 -6.61 -6.53
CA PHE A 42 0.21 -5.97 -6.40
C PHE A 42 0.33 -4.63 -5.67
N HIS A 43 1.05 -3.68 -6.29
CA HIS A 43 1.20 -2.33 -5.75
C HIS A 43 -0.02 -1.47 -6.04
N ASN A 44 -0.61 -0.87 -5.00
CA ASN A 44 -1.62 0.16 -5.15
C ASN A 44 -1.05 1.50 -4.61
N ARG A 45 -0.91 2.49 -5.49
CA ARG A 45 -0.38 3.83 -5.22
C ARG A 45 -1.06 4.51 -4.02
N GLU A 46 -2.36 4.33 -3.86
CA GLU A 46 -3.15 5.05 -2.85
C GLU A 46 -2.88 4.51 -1.44
N VAL A 47 -2.80 3.19 -1.28
CA VAL A 47 -2.73 2.55 0.05
C VAL A 47 -1.35 2.02 0.42
N ASN A 48 -0.50 1.68 -0.56
CA ASN A 48 0.82 1.12 -0.32
C ASN A 48 1.89 2.20 -0.42
N ALA A 49 2.41 2.64 0.72
CA ALA A 49 3.60 3.50 0.72
C ALA A 49 4.87 2.73 0.33
N LEU A 50 5.75 3.41 -0.40
CA LEU A 50 7.12 3.03 -0.69
C LEU A 50 8.01 3.21 0.56
N THR A 51 9.31 2.93 0.40
CA THR A 51 10.29 3.00 1.50
C THR A 51 10.41 4.41 2.06
N GLU A 52 10.31 5.43 1.21
CA GLU A 52 10.43 6.85 1.58
C GLU A 52 9.10 7.55 1.77
N GLY A 53 7.98 6.86 1.55
CA GLY A 53 6.66 7.44 1.77
C GLY A 53 5.64 7.03 0.75
N TYR A 54 4.51 7.71 0.85
CA TYR A 54 3.42 7.58 -0.08
C TYR A 54 3.76 8.23 -1.42
N GLU A 55 3.37 7.57 -2.50
CA GLU A 55 3.44 8.18 -3.82
C GLU A 55 2.46 9.37 -3.87
N ALA A 56 2.97 10.53 -4.31
CA ALA A 56 2.15 11.66 -4.78
C ALA A 56 1.36 11.21 -5.99
#